data_AF-L9W2C5-F1
#
_entry.id   AF-L9W2C5-F1
#
_cell.length_a   1.000
_cell.length_b   1.000
_cell.length_c   1.000
_cell.angle_alpha   90.00
_cell.angle_beta   90.00
_cell.angle_gamma   90.00
#
_symmetry.space_group_name_H-M   'P 1'
#
loop_
_entity.id
_entity.type
_entity.pdbx_description
1 polymer ?
#
loop_
_entity_poly.entity_id
_entity_poly.type
_entity_poly.pdbx_seq_one_letter_code
_entity_poly.pdbx_strand_id
1 'polypeptide(L)'
;MDATADELAGVVDLFGGLTRPELERALSEAAFRADGQSVDESALETAIDDALESFALVRYERLQDGQPLLVAGPTAFPSVPSHAEDVPHILDIEPREPDRDALARTARETFIERLEAALETGDDDRIDTLLDVSYDLEAWAPLDLAAERTRLEAALA
;
A
#
# COMPACT_ATOMS: atom_id res chain seq x y z
N MET A 1 -5.70 8.90 16.28
CA MET A 1 -6.11 7.61 15.69
C MET A 1 -4.87 6.98 15.13
N ASP A 2 -4.61 5.72 15.46
CA ASP A 2 -3.53 4.92 14.87
C ASP A 2 -4.18 3.94 13.90
N ALA A 3 -4.09 4.22 12.60
CA ALA A 3 -4.72 3.39 11.58
C ALA A 3 -3.85 2.18 11.26
N THR A 4 -4.48 1.00 11.16
CA THR A 4 -3.82 -0.22 10.68
C THR A 4 -3.56 -0.17 9.17
N ALA A 5 -2.68 -1.03 8.66
CA ALA A 5 -2.40 -1.12 7.22
C ALA A 5 -3.68 -1.42 6.40
N ASP A 6 -4.56 -2.28 6.90
CA ASP A 6 -5.84 -2.60 6.28
C ASP A 6 -6.82 -1.43 6.29
N GLU A 7 -6.82 -0.62 7.36
CA GLU A 7 -7.61 0.61 7.45
C GLU A 7 -7.11 1.69 6.49
N LEU A 8 -5.78 1.85 6.37
CA LEU A 8 -5.17 2.73 5.37
C LEU A 8 -5.55 2.28 3.95
N ALA A 9 -5.42 0.99 3.67
CA ALA A 9 -5.80 0.41 2.39
C ALA A 9 -7.30 0.61 2.11
N GLY A 10 -8.17 0.41 3.09
CA GLY A 10 -9.61 0.65 2.95
C GLY A 10 -9.96 2.10 2.64
N VAL A 11 -9.34 3.06 3.35
CA VAL A 11 -9.55 4.48 3.06
C VAL A 11 -9.07 4.82 1.65
N VAL A 12 -7.89 4.35 1.26
CA VAL A 12 -7.37 4.61 -0.09
C VAL A 12 -8.26 3.97 -1.18
N ASP A 13 -8.77 2.76 -0.93
CA ASP A 13 -9.62 2.00 -1.85
C ASP A 13 -10.96 2.70 -2.13
N LEU A 14 -11.54 3.41 -1.14
CA LEU A 14 -12.75 4.23 -1.34
C LEU A 14 -12.59 5.27 -2.46
N PHE A 15 -11.37 5.74 -2.71
CA PHE A 15 -11.05 6.70 -3.75
C PHE A 15 -10.33 6.07 -4.93
N GLY A 16 -10.06 4.75 -4.90
CA GLY A 16 -9.19 4.05 -5.84
C GLY A 16 -7.75 4.56 -5.90
N GLY A 17 -7.36 5.46 -5.00
CA GLY A 17 -6.02 6.05 -4.92
C GLY A 17 -6.01 7.49 -4.40
N LEU A 18 -5.15 7.76 -3.42
CA LEU A 18 -5.01 9.09 -2.78
C LEU A 18 -3.57 9.56 -2.79
N THR A 19 -3.35 10.87 -2.93
CA THR A 19 -2.04 11.45 -2.59
C THR A 19 -1.83 11.43 -1.07
N ARG A 20 -0.58 11.55 -0.61
CA ARG A 20 -0.28 11.59 0.84
C ARG A 20 -1.07 12.66 1.61
N PRO A 21 -1.17 13.93 1.14
CA PRO A 21 -2.01 14.94 1.80
C PRO A 21 -3.51 14.61 1.79
N GLU A 22 -4.01 13.96 0.74
CA GLU A 22 -5.42 13.58 0.67
C GLU A 22 -5.76 12.45 1.64
N LEU A 23 -4.88 11.46 1.81
CA LEU A 23 -5.04 10.39 2.80
C LEU A 23 -5.07 10.94 4.22
N GLU A 24 -4.16 11.84 4.57
CA GLU A 24 -4.14 12.50 5.87
C GLU A 24 -5.45 13.26 6.13
N ARG A 25 -5.95 13.99 5.12
CA ARG A 25 -7.23 14.71 5.20
C ARG A 25 -8.41 13.74 5.37
N ALA A 26 -8.42 12.62 4.66
CA ALA A 26 -9.45 11.59 4.76
C ALA A 26 -9.50 10.95 6.16
N LEU A 27 -8.35 10.58 6.70
CA LEU A 27 -8.24 10.01 8.04
C LEU A 27 -8.59 11.03 9.12
N SER A 28 -8.20 12.29 8.94
CA SER A 28 -8.57 13.37 9.87
C SER A 28 -10.08 13.59 9.93
N GLU A 29 -10.76 13.57 8.77
CA GLU A 29 -12.22 13.67 8.73
C GLU A 29 -12.90 12.45 9.36
N ALA A 30 -12.39 11.25 9.09
CA ALA A 30 -12.89 10.02 9.71
C ALA A 30 -12.73 10.02 11.24
N ALA A 31 -11.56 10.39 11.74
CA ALA A 31 -11.26 10.46 13.17
C ALA A 31 -12.09 11.53 13.90
N PHE A 32 -12.29 12.68 13.26
CA PHE A 32 -13.13 13.74 13.80
C PHE A 32 -14.58 13.28 13.96
N ARG A 33 -15.09 12.46 13.04
CA ARG A 33 -16.45 11.93 13.12
C ARG A 33 -16.63 10.77 14.07
N ALA A 34 -15.62 9.92 14.21
CA ALA A 34 -15.67 8.81 15.14
C ALA A 34 -15.80 9.31 16.58
N ASP A 35 -14.85 10.14 17.03
CA ASP A 35 -14.74 10.53 18.45
C ASP A 35 -14.27 11.98 18.66
N GLY A 36 -14.28 12.82 17.62
CA GLY A 36 -13.78 14.20 17.70
C GLY A 36 -12.26 14.32 17.85
N GLN A 37 -11.53 13.25 17.56
CA GLN A 37 -10.07 13.20 17.67
C GLN A 37 -9.37 13.64 16.38
N SER A 38 -8.11 14.05 16.49
CA SER A 38 -7.22 14.26 15.35
C SER A 38 -6.35 13.02 15.11
N VAL A 39 -5.82 12.93 13.89
CA VAL A 39 -4.76 11.96 13.56
C VAL A 39 -3.44 12.46 14.13
N ASP A 40 -2.62 11.54 14.64
CA ASP A 40 -1.23 11.84 14.98
C ASP A 40 -0.41 11.71 13.69
N GLU A 41 0.17 12.82 13.24
CA GLU A 41 0.89 12.90 11.96
C GLU A 41 2.11 11.97 11.93
N SER A 42 2.81 11.84 13.07
CA SER A 42 4.01 10.99 13.17
C SER A 42 3.65 9.51 13.20
N ALA A 43 2.59 9.15 13.90
CA ALA A 43 2.08 7.77 13.90
C ALA A 43 1.56 7.38 12.52
N LEU A 44 0.87 8.31 11.82
CA LEU A 44 0.41 8.10 10.46
C LEU A 44 1.56 7.91 9.47
N GLU A 45 2.64 8.68 9.61
CA GLU A 45 3.82 8.54 8.76
C GLU A 45 4.43 7.15 8.87
N THR A 46 4.70 6.70 10.10
CA THR A 46 5.20 5.35 10.37
C THR A 46 4.24 4.29 9.82
N ALA A 47 2.93 4.42 10.04
CA ALA A 47 1.96 3.44 9.56
C ALA A 47 1.92 3.34 8.03
N ILE A 48 2.12 4.46 7.31
CA ILE A 48 2.20 4.45 5.85
C ILE A 48 3.49 3.79 5.37
N ASP A 49 4.61 4.07 6.03
CA ASP A 49 5.90 3.46 5.67
C ASP A 49 5.87 1.94 5.91
N ASP A 50 5.32 1.49 7.05
CA ASP A 50 5.11 0.07 7.36
C ASP A 50 4.16 -0.60 6.33
N ALA A 51 3.08 0.08 5.94
CA ALA A 51 2.15 -0.40 4.93
C ALA A 51 2.79 -0.49 3.54
N LEU A 52 3.68 0.45 3.19
CA LEU A 52 4.46 0.37 1.96
C LEU A 52 5.50 -0.76 2.03
N GLU A 53 6.15 -0.97 3.18
CA GLU A 53 7.17 -2.02 3.37
C GLU A 53 6.58 -3.43 3.27
N SER A 54 5.38 -3.61 3.81
CA SER A 54 4.60 -4.85 3.79
C SER A 54 3.81 -5.07 2.49
N PHE A 55 3.84 -4.12 1.54
CA PHE A 55 3.01 -4.13 0.33
C PHE A 55 1.49 -4.05 0.58
N ALA A 56 1.05 -3.62 1.77
CA ALA A 56 -0.36 -3.32 2.03
C ALA A 56 -0.79 -2.04 1.29
N LEU A 57 0.16 -1.14 1.03
CA LEU A 57 0.02 -0.04 0.09
C LEU A 57 1.07 -0.16 -1.01
N VAL A 58 0.71 0.30 -2.21
CA VAL A 58 1.62 0.48 -3.34
C VAL A 58 1.69 1.96 -3.70
N ARG A 59 2.90 2.46 -3.91
CA ARG A 59 3.12 3.81 -4.44
C ARG A 59 3.01 3.76 -5.96
N TYR A 60 2.12 4.55 -6.53
CA TYR A 60 1.89 4.66 -7.96
C TYR A 60 2.35 6.03 -8.47
N GLU A 61 3.46 6.03 -9.19
CA GLU A 61 4.01 7.22 -9.84
C GLU A 61 3.14 7.59 -11.04
N ARG A 62 2.67 8.85 -11.08
CA ARG A 62 1.86 9.34 -12.19
C ARG A 62 2.75 9.89 -13.29
N LEU A 63 2.41 9.58 -14.54
CA LEU A 63 3.16 10.03 -15.73
C LEU A 63 3.14 11.56 -15.95
N GLN A 64 2.24 12.29 -15.29
CA GLN A 64 2.16 13.75 -15.32
C GLN A 64 2.55 14.27 -13.93
N ASP A 65 3.32 15.37 -13.86
CA ASP A 65 3.99 16.02 -12.71
C ASP A 65 3.14 16.26 -11.43
N GLY A 66 2.45 15.24 -10.95
CA GLY A 66 1.61 15.23 -9.77
C GLY A 66 2.22 14.34 -8.71
N GLN A 67 1.83 14.58 -7.46
CA GLN A 67 2.25 13.73 -6.34
C GLN A 67 1.90 12.25 -6.60
N PRO A 68 2.75 11.31 -6.18
CA PRO A 68 2.42 9.89 -6.32
C PRO A 68 1.13 9.57 -5.57
N LEU A 69 0.40 8.59 -6.09
CA LEU A 69 -0.77 8.04 -5.41
C LEU A 69 -0.33 6.87 -4.52
N LEU A 70 -0.97 6.75 -3.37
CA LEU A 70 -1.03 5.52 -2.60
C LEU A 70 -2.24 4.76 -3.09
N VAL A 71 -2.10 3.44 -3.27
CA VAL A 71 -3.15 2.53 -3.73
C VAL A 71 -3.16 1.30 -2.82
N ALA A 72 -4.32 0.69 -2.58
CA ALA A 72 -4.42 -0.56 -1.85
C ALA A 72 -3.57 -1.65 -2.55
N GLY A 73 -2.69 -2.27 -1.78
CA GLY A 73 -1.69 -3.22 -2.27
C GLY A 73 -2.12 -4.69 -2.15
N PRO A 74 -1.28 -5.61 -2.63
CA PRO A 74 -1.58 -7.05 -2.69
C PRO A 74 -1.75 -7.73 -1.33
N THR A 75 -1.09 -7.26 -0.28
CA THR A 75 -1.12 -7.92 1.05
C THR A 75 -2.20 -7.35 1.97
N ALA A 76 -2.90 -6.31 1.54
CA ALA A 76 -3.97 -5.71 2.32
C ALA A 76 -5.26 -6.52 2.19
N PHE A 77 -6.03 -6.55 3.27
CA PHE A 77 -7.44 -6.86 3.29
C PHE A 77 -8.21 -5.57 3.62
N PRO A 78 -8.49 -4.71 2.62
CA PRO A 78 -8.99 -3.37 2.85
C PRO A 78 -10.21 -3.37 3.78
N SER A 79 -10.13 -2.60 4.86
CA SER A 79 -11.22 -2.42 5.81
C SER A 79 -11.49 -0.94 5.98
N VAL A 80 -12.74 -0.51 5.85
CA VAL A 80 -13.08 0.91 5.97
C VAL A 80 -13.24 1.24 7.45
N PRO A 81 -12.51 2.24 8.00
CA PRO A 81 -12.70 2.68 9.37
C PRO A 81 -14.15 3.10 9.60
N SER A 82 -14.63 2.91 10.83
CA SER A 82 -15.98 3.34 11.20
C SER A 82 -16.16 4.83 10.88
N HIS A 83 -17.28 5.19 10.24
CA HIS A 83 -17.63 6.57 9.83
C HIS A 83 -16.79 7.14 8.67
N ALA A 84 -15.92 6.34 8.04
CA ALA A 84 -15.15 6.77 6.88
C ALA A 84 -15.88 6.61 5.53
N GLU A 85 -16.98 5.85 5.47
CA GLU A 85 -17.74 5.55 4.24
C GLU A 85 -18.23 6.81 3.50
N ASP A 86 -18.60 7.85 4.26
CA ASP A 86 -19.09 9.12 3.70
C ASP A 86 -17.97 10.11 3.34
N VAL A 87 -16.72 9.84 3.73
CA VAL A 87 -15.59 10.77 3.55
C VAL A 87 -15.39 11.19 2.09
N PRO A 88 -15.53 10.31 1.07
CA PRO A 88 -15.44 10.72 -0.32
C PRO A 88 -16.39 11.87 -0.70
N HIS A 89 -17.64 11.81 -0.22
CA HIS A 89 -18.65 12.83 -0.50
C HIS A 89 -18.36 14.17 0.18
N ILE A 90 -17.69 14.15 1.34
CA ILE A 90 -17.36 15.39 2.06
C ILE A 90 -16.09 16.04 1.56
N LEU A 91 -15.09 15.25 1.20
CA LEU A 91 -13.82 15.81 0.73
C LEU A 91 -13.86 16.31 -0.70
N ASP A 92 -14.96 16.05 -1.42
CA ASP A 92 -15.15 16.42 -2.82
C ASP A 92 -13.97 15.96 -3.69
N ILE A 93 -13.47 14.75 -3.40
CA ILE A 93 -12.43 14.08 -4.19
C ILE A 93 -13.14 13.04 -5.03
N GLU A 94 -13.04 13.17 -6.35
CA GLU A 94 -13.54 12.15 -7.28
C GLU A 94 -12.70 10.86 -7.17
N PRO A 95 -13.34 9.68 -7.09
CA PRO A 95 -12.65 8.41 -7.18
C PRO A 95 -11.82 8.29 -8.46
N ARG A 96 -10.68 7.63 -8.35
CA ARG A 96 -9.68 7.45 -9.40
C ARG A 96 -9.62 5.99 -9.80
N GLU A 97 -9.27 5.76 -11.05
CA GLU A 97 -9.02 4.42 -11.58
C GLU A 97 -7.57 4.39 -12.11
N PRO A 98 -6.58 4.05 -11.27
CA PRO A 98 -5.21 3.89 -11.71
C PRO A 98 -5.10 2.83 -12.81
N ASP A 99 -4.18 3.05 -13.75
CA ASP A 99 -3.85 2.06 -14.78
C ASP A 99 -3.29 0.80 -14.10
N ARG A 100 -4.06 -0.30 -14.15
CA ARG A 100 -3.73 -1.56 -13.48
C ARG A 100 -2.44 -2.19 -14.02
N ASP A 101 -2.14 -2.03 -15.30
CA ASP A 101 -0.92 -2.57 -15.89
C ASP A 101 0.30 -1.74 -15.46
N ALA A 102 0.15 -0.42 -15.39
CA ALA A 102 1.19 0.46 -14.86
C ALA A 102 1.44 0.21 -13.36
N LEU A 103 0.38 0.05 -12.59
CA LEU A 103 0.45 -0.25 -11.17
C LEU A 103 1.13 -1.60 -10.90
N ALA A 104 0.78 -2.63 -11.69
CA ALA A 104 1.41 -3.94 -11.61
C ALA A 104 2.92 -3.89 -11.91
N ARG A 105 3.33 -3.10 -12.93
CA ARG A 105 4.75 -2.88 -13.25
C ARG A 105 5.48 -2.22 -12.09
N THR A 106 4.94 -1.12 -11.54
CA THR A 106 5.56 -0.42 -10.42
C THR A 106 5.71 -1.32 -9.19
N ALA A 107 4.67 -2.11 -8.86
CA ALA A 107 4.74 -3.06 -7.75
C ALA A 107 5.82 -4.13 -7.98
N ARG A 108 5.93 -4.67 -9.20
CA ARG A 108 6.97 -5.64 -9.57
C ARG A 108 8.38 -5.03 -9.47
N GLU A 109 8.58 -3.81 -9.95
CA GLU A 109 9.88 -3.13 -9.87
C GLU A 109 10.31 -2.94 -8.41
N THR A 110 9.41 -2.42 -7.55
CA THR A 110 9.68 -2.29 -6.11
C THR A 110 9.95 -3.64 -5.44
N PHE A 111 9.23 -4.70 -5.84
CA PHE A 111 9.47 -6.05 -5.33
C PHE A 111 10.86 -6.56 -5.68
N ILE A 112 11.30 -6.39 -6.93
CA ILE A 112 12.63 -6.82 -7.38
C ILE A 112 13.73 -6.06 -6.64
N GLU A 113 13.60 -4.75 -6.47
CA GLU A 113 14.57 -3.94 -5.70
C GLU A 113 14.71 -4.45 -4.26
N ARG A 114 13.59 -4.76 -3.60
CA ARG A 114 13.58 -5.28 -2.23
C ARG A 114 14.12 -6.70 -2.14
N LEU A 115 13.81 -7.55 -3.12
CA LEU A 115 14.37 -8.89 -3.24
C LEU A 115 15.89 -8.84 -3.39
N GLU A 116 16.41 -7.97 -4.24
CA GLU A 116 17.85 -7.83 -4.43
C GLU A 116 18.54 -7.37 -3.14
N ALA A 117 17.98 -6.35 -2.47
CA ALA A 117 18.50 -5.89 -1.18
C ALA A 117 18.47 -6.98 -0.08
N ALA A 118 17.40 -7.77 0.00
CA ALA A 118 17.27 -8.85 0.98
C ALA A 118 18.29 -9.96 0.71
N LEU A 119 18.48 -10.35 -0.55
CA LEU A 119 19.47 -11.35 -0.95
C LEU A 119 20.92 -10.86 -0.72
N GLU A 120 21.20 -9.58 -0.96
CA GLU A 120 22.52 -9.00 -0.72
C GLU A 120 22.89 -8.94 0.77
N THR A 121 21.91 -8.65 1.62
CA THR A 121 22.09 -8.56 3.07
C THR A 121 22.03 -9.93 3.76
N GLY A 122 21.43 -10.93 3.12
CA GLY A 122 21.20 -12.26 3.71
C GLY A 122 20.19 -12.21 4.86
N ASP A 123 19.17 -11.36 4.74
CA ASP A 123 18.12 -11.20 5.74
C ASP A 123 17.03 -12.26 5.52
N ASP A 124 17.18 -13.42 6.18
CA ASP A 124 16.28 -14.57 6.02
C ASP A 124 14.81 -14.22 6.34
N ASP A 125 14.55 -13.41 7.38
CA ASP A 125 13.20 -12.99 7.76
C ASP A 125 12.56 -12.13 6.64
N ARG A 126 13.37 -11.25 6.02
CA ARG A 126 12.91 -10.45 4.89
C ARG A 126 12.71 -11.29 3.63
N ILE A 127 13.58 -12.27 3.38
CA ILE A 127 13.47 -13.20 2.25
C ILE A 127 12.19 -14.04 2.36
N ASP A 128 11.88 -14.56 3.54
CA ASP A 128 10.64 -15.32 3.81
C ASP A 128 9.40 -14.45 3.58
N THR A 129 9.40 -13.22 4.10
CA THR A 129 8.30 -12.26 3.85
C THR A 129 8.11 -11.97 2.36
N LEU A 130 9.20 -11.79 1.61
CA LEU A 130 9.11 -11.53 0.17
C LEU A 130 8.65 -12.76 -0.63
N LEU A 131 8.89 -13.97 -0.11
CA LEU A 131 8.35 -15.19 -0.72
C LEU A 131 6.82 -15.20 -0.64
N ASP A 132 6.24 -14.88 0.52
CA ASP A 132 4.78 -14.75 0.66
C ASP A 132 4.21 -13.64 -0.23
N VAL A 133 4.81 -12.45 -0.19
CA VAL A 133 4.40 -11.29 -1.02
C VAL A 133 4.41 -11.62 -2.52
N SER A 134 5.32 -12.48 -2.98
CA SER A 134 5.37 -12.86 -4.39
C SER A 134 4.11 -13.59 -4.86
N TYR A 135 3.49 -14.41 -3.99
CA TYR A 135 2.22 -15.08 -4.28
C TYR A 135 1.06 -14.08 -4.28
N ASP A 136 1.04 -13.16 -3.31
CA ASP A 136 0.01 -12.13 -3.22
C ASP A 136 0.06 -11.20 -4.44
N LEU A 137 1.26 -10.87 -4.94
CA LEU A 137 1.45 -10.06 -6.15
C LEU A 137 0.91 -10.75 -7.41
N GLU A 138 1.18 -12.05 -7.60
CA GLU A 138 0.64 -12.83 -8.73
C GLU A 138 -0.89 -13.00 -8.64
N ALA A 139 -1.45 -13.01 -7.43
CA ALA A 139 -2.90 -13.01 -7.23
C ALA A 139 -3.54 -11.64 -7.52
N TRP A 140 -2.84 -10.55 -7.20
CA TRP A 140 -3.34 -9.19 -7.32
C TRP A 140 -3.24 -8.60 -8.74
N ALA A 141 -2.26 -9.05 -9.52
CA ALA A 141 -2.00 -8.57 -10.88
C ALA A 141 -1.44 -9.69 -11.79
N PRO A 142 -1.59 -9.59 -13.13
CA PRO A 142 -1.10 -10.61 -14.06
C PRO A 142 0.44 -10.55 -14.21
N LEU A 143 1.15 -10.94 -13.15
CA LEU A 143 2.60 -11.00 -13.06
C LEU A 143 3.08 -12.46 -13.10
N ASP A 144 4.33 -12.64 -13.51
CA ASP A 144 5.06 -13.91 -13.38
C ASP A 144 6.32 -13.64 -12.55
N LEU A 145 6.37 -14.22 -11.36
CA LEU A 145 7.46 -14.08 -10.38
C LEU A 145 8.09 -15.44 -10.05
N ALA A 146 7.89 -16.46 -10.89
CA ALA A 146 8.39 -17.81 -10.61
C ALA A 146 9.94 -17.87 -10.52
N ALA A 147 10.63 -17.08 -11.34
CA ALA A 147 12.09 -17.01 -11.33
C ALA A 147 12.61 -16.33 -10.06
N GLU A 148 11.95 -15.27 -9.62
CA GLU A 148 12.23 -14.53 -8.40
C GLU A 148 11.99 -15.40 -7.16
N ARG A 149 10.87 -16.14 -7.12
CA ARG A 149 10.59 -17.12 -6.06
C ARG A 149 11.66 -18.19 -5.93
N THR A 150 12.10 -18.75 -7.06
CA THR A 150 13.18 -19.75 -7.07
C THR A 150 14.47 -19.19 -6.43
N ARG A 151 14.76 -17.89 -6.62
CA ARG A 151 15.93 -17.24 -6.00
C ARG A 151 15.76 -17.07 -4.49
N LEU A 152 14.57 -16.69 -4.02
CA LEU A 152 14.26 -16.55 -2.59
C LEU A 152 14.35 -17.92 -1.89
N GLU A 153 13.70 -18.94 -2.43
CA GLU A 153 13.73 -20.32 -1.90
C GLU A 153 15.15 -20.88 -1.82
N ALA A 154 15.98 -20.59 -2.83
CA ALA A 154 17.38 -21.03 -2.84
C ALA A 154 18.24 -20.34 -1.78
N ALA A 155 17.88 -19.13 -1.34
CA ALA A 155 18.60 -18.41 -0.29
C ALA A 155 18.26 -18.92 1.11
N LEU A 156 17.05 -19.47 1.31
CA LEU A 156 16.60 -20.05 2.59
C LEU A 156 17.01 -21.53 2.80
N ALA A 157 17.66 -22.15 1.81
CA ALA A 157 18.00 -23.57 1.79
C ALA A 157 19.40 -23.87 2.35
#